data_AF-A0AAX6ND13-F1
#
_entry.id   AF-A0AAX6ND13-F1
#
_cell.length_a   1.000
_cell.length_b   1.000
_cell.length_c   1.000
_cell.angle_alpha   90.00
_cell.angle_beta   90.00
_cell.angle_gamma   90.00
#
_symmetry.space_group_name_H-M   'P 1'
#
loop_
_entity.id
_entity.type
_entity.pdbx_description
1 polymer ?
#
loop_
_entity_poly.entity_id
_entity_poly.type
_entity_poly.pdbx_seq_one_letter_code
_entity_poly.pdbx_strand_id
1 'polypeptide(L)'
;MSNQLHTFLNQQVANFAVLTEKLHHFHYYVNGSSFFTLHNELREEFKYSFERVDDFSERLLMVGGKPITSLKEYLEHTTLVENQKEFKDAQSMLETVIKDYTQLVSELKTGIDLADAANDPVSEDFFIGIITYFEDRIWQFKSFLGK
;
A
#
# COMPACT_ATOMS: atom_id res chain seq x y z
N MET A 1 0.53 13.61 21.08
CA MET A 1 1.43 13.25 19.97
C MET A 1 1.31 11.77 19.61
N SER A 2 1.41 10.80 20.55
CA SER A 2 1.27 9.36 20.21
C SER A 2 -0.05 9.00 19.49
N ASN A 3 -1.14 9.71 19.80
CA ASN A 3 -2.45 9.44 19.18
C ASN A 3 -2.47 9.69 17.66
N GLN A 4 -1.66 10.62 17.12
CA GLN A 4 -1.61 10.88 15.68
C GLN A 4 -0.84 9.78 14.94
N LEU A 5 0.30 9.33 15.46
CA LEU A 5 1.04 8.20 14.91
C LEU A 5 0.20 6.91 14.98
N HIS A 6 -0.52 6.67 16.07
CA HIS A 6 -1.43 5.52 16.19
C HIS A 6 -2.53 5.55 15.13
N THR A 7 -3.15 6.73 14.93
CA THR A 7 -4.18 6.91 13.89
C THR A 7 -3.59 6.66 12.50
N PHE A 8 -2.38 7.17 12.24
CA PHE A 8 -1.69 6.96 10.98
C PHE A 8 -1.33 5.50 10.72
N LEU A 9 -0.82 4.78 11.72
CA LEU A 9 -0.52 3.35 11.58
C LEU A 9 -1.81 2.55 11.27
N ASN A 10 -2.92 2.82 11.95
CA ASN A 10 -4.22 2.20 11.63
C ASN A 10 -4.71 2.53 10.22
N GLN A 11 -4.51 3.77 9.77
CA GLN A 11 -4.78 4.18 8.40
C GLN A 11 -3.97 3.35 7.41
N GLN A 12 -2.70 3.08 7.68
CA GLN A 12 -1.87 2.25 6.83
C GLN A 12 -2.26 0.77 6.88
N VAL A 13 -2.66 0.21 8.05
CA VAL A 13 -3.26 -1.13 8.13
C VAL A 13 -4.45 -1.25 7.16
N ALA A 14 -5.37 -0.28 7.19
CA ALA A 14 -6.51 -0.23 6.27
C ALA A 14 -6.07 -0.13 4.79
N ASN A 15 -5.14 0.78 4.49
CA ASN A 15 -4.66 0.99 3.13
C ASN A 15 -4.04 -0.29 2.56
N PHE A 16 -3.17 -0.97 3.31
CA PHE A 16 -2.50 -2.18 2.85
C PHE A 16 -3.45 -3.37 2.74
N ALA A 17 -4.45 -3.47 3.62
CA ALA A 17 -5.50 -4.47 3.49
C ALA A 17 -6.31 -4.27 2.20
N VAL A 18 -6.75 -3.05 1.92
CA VAL A 18 -7.50 -2.71 0.69
C VAL A 18 -6.61 -2.84 -0.54
N LEU A 19 -5.35 -2.42 -0.48
CA LEU A 19 -4.38 -2.57 -1.58
C LEU A 19 -4.18 -4.03 -1.94
N THR A 20 -4.11 -4.92 -0.95
CA THR A 20 -3.98 -6.37 -1.17
C THR A 20 -5.14 -6.91 -2.01
N GLU A 21 -6.38 -6.59 -1.63
CA GLU A 21 -7.55 -7.01 -2.40
C GLU A 21 -7.58 -6.38 -3.80
N LYS A 22 -7.13 -5.12 -3.93
CA LYS A 22 -7.04 -4.46 -5.24
C LYS A 22 -6.04 -5.14 -6.17
N LEU A 23 -4.85 -5.49 -5.67
CA LEU A 23 -3.81 -6.17 -6.44
C LEU A 23 -4.20 -7.63 -6.75
N HIS A 24 -4.85 -8.33 -5.82
CA HIS A 24 -5.46 -9.63 -6.08
C HIS A 24 -6.47 -9.57 -7.22
N HIS A 25 -7.34 -8.56 -7.22
CA HIS A 25 -8.28 -8.36 -8.32
C HIS A 25 -7.54 -8.18 -9.66
N PHE A 26 -6.54 -7.30 -9.73
CA PHE A 26 -5.75 -7.14 -10.96
C PHE A 26 -5.04 -8.43 -11.39
N HIS A 27 -4.49 -9.18 -10.45
CA HIS A 27 -3.87 -10.48 -10.70
C HIS A 27 -4.84 -11.47 -11.39
N TYR A 28 -6.10 -11.48 -10.98
CA TYR A 28 -7.12 -12.35 -11.56
C TYR A 28 -7.62 -11.89 -12.93
N TYR A 29 -7.75 -10.58 -13.14
CA TYR A 29 -8.43 -10.04 -14.32
C TYR A 29 -7.50 -9.51 -15.42
N VAL A 30 -6.20 -9.36 -15.15
CA VAL A 30 -5.22 -8.97 -16.17
C VAL A 30 -5.26 -9.95 -17.33
N ASN A 31 -5.18 -9.44 -18.56
CA ASN A 31 -5.25 -10.22 -19.78
C ASN A 31 -4.47 -9.51 -20.91
N GLY A 32 -4.45 -10.12 -22.10
CA GLY A 32 -3.74 -9.60 -23.26
C GLY A 32 -2.29 -10.07 -23.37
N SER A 33 -1.51 -9.45 -24.25
CA SER A 33 -0.15 -9.88 -24.60
C SER A 33 0.84 -9.87 -23.43
N SER A 34 0.57 -9.06 -22.42
CA SER A 34 1.41 -8.91 -21.22
C SER A 34 0.99 -9.82 -20.06
N PHE A 35 0.02 -10.73 -20.27
CA PHE A 35 -0.59 -11.53 -19.21
C PHE A 35 0.43 -12.24 -18.31
N PHE A 36 1.33 -13.05 -18.88
CA PHE A 36 2.22 -13.88 -18.08
C PHE A 36 3.18 -13.06 -17.21
N THR A 37 3.65 -11.92 -17.72
CA THR A 37 4.51 -11.01 -16.96
C THR A 37 3.71 -10.35 -15.84
N LEU A 38 2.62 -9.65 -16.18
CA LEU A 38 1.87 -8.87 -15.20
C LEU A 38 1.15 -9.72 -14.17
N HIS A 39 0.66 -10.90 -14.55
CA HIS A 39 0.07 -11.84 -13.62
C HIS A 39 1.08 -12.24 -12.52
N ASN A 40 2.34 -12.49 -12.89
CA ASN A 40 3.38 -12.83 -11.92
C ASN A 40 3.82 -11.60 -11.10
N GLU A 41 4.02 -10.45 -11.74
CA GLU A 41 4.42 -9.22 -11.02
C GLU A 41 3.35 -8.80 -10.00
N LEU A 42 2.08 -8.76 -10.40
CA LEU A 42 0.96 -8.43 -9.50
C LEU A 42 0.83 -9.44 -8.35
N ARG A 43 1.29 -10.69 -8.54
CA ARG A 43 1.32 -11.67 -7.46
C ARG A 43 2.29 -11.27 -6.37
N GLU A 44 3.48 -10.86 -6.75
CA GLU A 44 4.50 -10.45 -5.78
C GLU A 44 4.07 -9.14 -5.10
N GLU A 45 3.41 -8.23 -5.82
CA GLU A 45 2.89 -7.01 -5.20
C GLU A 45 1.82 -7.27 -4.14
N PHE A 46 0.84 -8.16 -4.40
CA PHE A 46 -0.20 -8.39 -3.39
C PHE A 46 0.37 -9.13 -2.17
N LYS A 47 1.38 -9.99 -2.34
CA LYS A 47 2.05 -10.65 -1.20
C LYS A 47 2.78 -9.62 -0.36
N TYR A 48 3.51 -8.72 -1.00
CA TYR A 48 4.18 -7.61 -0.32
C TYR A 48 3.17 -6.78 0.47
N SER A 49 2.05 -6.38 -0.15
CA SER A 49 1.03 -5.60 0.56
C SER A 49 0.36 -6.37 1.69
N PHE A 50 0.15 -7.68 1.52
CA PHE A 50 -0.43 -8.54 2.55
C PHE A 50 0.47 -8.62 3.78
N GLU A 51 1.78 -8.82 3.60
CA GLU A 51 2.75 -8.83 4.70
C GLU A 51 2.77 -7.49 5.46
N ARG A 52 2.66 -6.37 4.75
CA ARG A 52 2.62 -5.04 5.39
C ARG A 52 1.43 -4.86 6.33
N VAL A 53 0.29 -5.55 6.12
CA VAL A 53 -0.84 -5.47 7.06
C VAL A 53 -0.41 -5.90 8.47
N ASP A 54 0.35 -6.99 8.55
CA ASP A 54 0.87 -7.51 9.82
C ASP A 54 1.94 -6.57 10.39
N ASP A 55 2.91 -6.16 9.58
CA ASP A 55 4.01 -5.29 10.04
C ASP A 55 3.50 -3.96 10.63
N PHE A 56 2.52 -3.31 9.98
CA PHE A 56 1.91 -2.09 10.53
C PHE A 56 1.10 -2.35 11.80
N SER A 57 0.40 -3.49 11.86
CA SER A 57 -0.39 -3.88 13.04
C SER A 57 0.50 -4.18 14.24
N GLU A 58 1.57 -4.94 14.04
CA GLU A 58 2.55 -5.24 15.09
C GLU A 58 3.32 -3.99 15.50
N ARG A 59 3.72 -3.12 14.55
CA ARG A 59 4.35 -1.84 14.88
C ARG A 59 3.45 -1.00 15.76
N LEU A 60 2.16 -0.93 15.44
CA LEU A 60 1.17 -0.21 16.24
C LEU A 60 1.06 -0.78 17.66
N LEU A 61 1.05 -2.11 17.81
CA LEU A 61 1.06 -2.77 19.13
C LEU A 61 2.33 -2.43 19.92
N MET A 62 3.50 -2.44 19.28
CA MET A 62 4.79 -2.12 19.91
C MET A 62 4.84 -0.70 20.47
N VAL A 63 4.16 0.26 19.83
CA VAL A 63 4.05 1.65 20.30
C VAL A 63 2.83 1.89 21.20
N GLY A 64 2.16 0.84 21.65
CA GLY A 64 1.07 0.88 22.63
C GLY A 64 -0.31 1.21 22.07
N GLY A 65 -0.50 1.14 20.76
CA GLY A 65 -1.79 1.31 20.09
C GLY A 65 -2.58 0.00 19.98
N LYS A 66 -3.68 0.05 19.21
CA LYS A 66 -4.55 -1.11 18.96
C LYS A 66 -4.92 -1.16 17.46
N PRO A 67 -4.55 -2.23 16.74
CA PRO A 67 -4.86 -2.35 15.32
C PRO A 67 -6.35 -2.60 15.10
N ILE A 68 -6.88 -2.00 14.04
CA ILE A 68 -8.15 -2.40 13.44
C ILE A 68 -7.99 -3.76 12.76
N THR A 69 -9.03 -4.60 12.79
CA THR A 69 -8.90 -6.00 12.33
C THR A 69 -10.11 -6.51 11.54
N SER A 70 -11.03 -5.63 11.15
CA SER A 70 -12.21 -6.02 10.36
C SER A 70 -12.25 -5.33 9.01
N LEU A 71 -12.85 -6.00 8.02
CA LEU A 71 -13.06 -5.44 6.68
C LEU A 71 -13.86 -4.12 6.73
N LYS A 72 -14.82 -4.02 7.65
CA LYS A 72 -15.60 -2.80 7.84
C LYS A 72 -14.69 -1.65 8.27
N GLU A 73 -13.83 -1.86 9.26
CA GLU A 73 -12.88 -0.84 9.70
C GLU A 73 -11.88 -0.49 8.59
N TYR A 74 -11.39 -1.48 7.84
CA TYR A 74 -10.48 -1.20 6.72
C TYR A 74 -11.14 -0.28 5.68
N LEU A 75 -12.40 -0.51 5.34
CA LEU A 75 -13.14 0.35 4.39
C LEU A 75 -13.48 1.72 4.99
N GLU A 76 -13.74 1.81 6.29
CA GLU A 76 -14.01 3.09 6.98
C GLU A 76 -12.76 3.96 7.09
N HIS A 77 -11.58 3.33 7.22
CA HIS A 77 -10.35 4.04 7.44
C HIS A 77 -9.56 4.27 6.15
N THR A 78 -9.53 3.37 5.16
CA THR A 78 -8.67 3.48 3.96
C THR A 78 -8.76 4.85 3.25
N THR A 79 -7.63 5.35 2.78
CA THR A 79 -7.54 6.51 1.88
C THR A 79 -7.51 6.07 0.40
N LEU A 80 -7.33 4.78 0.13
CA LEU A 80 -7.34 4.25 -1.22
C LEU A 80 -8.78 4.03 -1.70
N VAL A 81 -9.03 4.42 -2.95
CA VAL A 81 -10.30 4.14 -3.61
C VAL A 81 -10.34 2.65 -3.99
N GLU A 82 -11.35 1.92 -3.55
CA GLU A 82 -11.55 0.51 -3.90
C GLU A 82 -11.70 0.31 -5.40
N ASN A 83 -11.35 -0.88 -5.88
CA ASN A 83 -11.44 -1.22 -7.31
C ASN A 83 -12.89 -1.12 -7.81
N GLN A 84 -13.05 -0.52 -8.99
CA GLN A 84 -14.31 -0.58 -9.72
C GLN A 84 -14.42 -1.94 -10.44
N LYS A 85 -15.64 -2.39 -10.71
CA LYS A 85 -15.89 -3.71 -11.32
C LYS A 85 -15.32 -3.89 -12.73
N GLU A 86 -15.00 -2.81 -13.44
CA GLU A 86 -14.63 -2.87 -14.86
C GLU A 86 -13.31 -2.14 -15.13
N PHE A 87 -12.23 -2.90 -15.28
CA PHE A 87 -10.99 -2.43 -15.89
C PHE A 87 -10.95 -2.88 -17.34
N LYS A 88 -10.59 -1.96 -18.25
CA LYS A 88 -10.67 -2.20 -19.70
C LYS A 88 -9.46 -2.93 -20.24
N ASP A 89 -8.27 -2.65 -19.70
CA ASP A 89 -7.01 -3.21 -20.16
C ASP A 89 -5.90 -3.18 -19.08
N ALA A 90 -4.80 -3.89 -19.34
CA ALA A 90 -3.65 -3.98 -18.43
C ALA A 90 -2.96 -2.63 -18.17
N GLN A 91 -3.02 -1.70 -19.13
CA GLN A 91 -2.44 -0.37 -18.96
C GLN A 91 -3.21 0.42 -17.89
N SER A 92 -4.54 0.43 -17.95
CA SER A 92 -5.40 1.10 -16.97
C SER A 92 -5.25 0.51 -15.56
N MET A 93 -4.99 -0.79 -15.44
CA MET A 93 -4.67 -1.44 -14.16
C MET A 93 -3.35 -0.91 -13.59
N LEU A 94 -2.27 -0.91 -14.38
CA LEU A 94 -0.97 -0.41 -13.92
C LEU A 94 -0.98 1.08 -13.60
N GLU A 95 -1.70 1.89 -14.36
CA GLU A 95 -1.87 3.32 -14.06
C GLU A 95 -2.56 3.52 -12.70
N THR A 96 -3.54 2.68 -12.36
CA THR A 96 -4.16 2.66 -11.04
C THR A 96 -3.15 2.28 -9.95
N VAL A 97 -2.38 1.21 -10.15
CA VAL A 97 -1.35 0.77 -9.19
C VAL A 97 -0.29 1.86 -8.95
N ILE A 98 0.22 2.48 -10.02
CA ILE A 98 1.17 3.58 -9.93
C ILE A 98 0.59 4.76 -9.13
N LYS A 99 -0.68 5.09 -9.36
CA LYS A 99 -1.37 6.16 -8.62
C LYS A 99 -1.47 5.83 -7.13
N ASP A 100 -1.91 4.61 -6.79
CA ASP A 100 -2.02 4.17 -5.40
C ASP A 100 -0.66 4.20 -4.70
N TYR A 101 0.40 3.69 -5.34
CA TYR A 101 1.75 3.72 -4.77
C TYR A 101 2.27 5.15 -4.58
N THR A 102 2.00 6.04 -5.55
CA THR A 102 2.39 7.45 -5.43
C THR A 102 1.68 8.12 -4.25
N GLN A 103 0.39 7.80 -4.03
CA GLN A 103 -0.36 8.28 -2.88
C GLN A 103 0.24 7.75 -1.57
N LEU A 104 0.50 6.43 -1.47
CA LEU A 104 1.08 5.83 -0.27
C LEU A 104 2.47 6.38 0.03
N VAL A 105 3.32 6.62 -0.98
CA VAL A 105 4.61 7.29 -0.79
C VAL A 105 4.43 8.67 -0.16
N SER A 106 3.46 9.46 -0.64
CA SER A 106 3.17 10.78 -0.06
C SER A 106 2.67 10.69 1.39
N GLU A 107 1.82 9.72 1.68
CA GLU A 107 1.30 9.48 3.03
C GLU A 107 2.41 9.03 3.99
N LEU A 108 3.27 8.09 3.56
CA LEU A 108 4.40 7.60 4.35
C LEU A 108 5.43 8.70 4.63
N LYS A 109 5.65 9.63 3.71
CA LYS A 109 6.47 10.83 3.97
C LYS A 109 5.87 11.69 5.09
N THR A 110 4.56 11.83 5.13
CA THR A 110 3.86 12.48 6.27
C THR A 110 3.99 11.63 7.55
N GLY A 111 3.95 10.31 7.41
CA GLY A 111 4.18 9.36 8.51
C GLY A 111 5.54 9.50 9.17
N ILE A 112 6.60 9.79 8.40
CA ILE A 112 7.95 10.06 8.92
C ILE A 112 7.91 11.26 9.86
N ASP A 113 7.29 12.37 9.46
CA ASP A 113 7.17 13.56 10.31
C ASP A 113 6.38 13.26 11.61
N LEU A 114 5.36 12.41 11.53
CA LEU A 114 4.58 11.98 12.70
C LEU A 114 5.39 11.08 13.64
N ALA A 115 6.25 10.23 13.09
CA ALA A 115 7.14 9.35 13.85
C ALA A 115 8.27 10.15 14.52
N ASP A 116 8.90 11.09 13.81
CA ASP A 116 9.89 12.02 14.39
C ASP A 116 9.29 12.85 15.54
N ALA A 117 8.09 13.41 15.35
CA ALA A 117 7.38 14.12 16.41
C ALA A 117 7.04 13.23 17.63
N ALA A 118 6.98 11.91 17.45
CA ALA A 118 6.80 10.94 18.52
C ALA A 118 8.12 10.42 19.11
N ASN A 119 9.29 10.87 18.62
CA ASN A 119 10.62 10.35 18.91
C ASN A 119 10.72 8.84 18.62
N ASP A 120 10.19 8.41 17.47
CA ASP A 120 10.13 7.02 17.05
C ASP A 120 10.94 6.76 15.75
N PRO A 121 12.28 6.70 15.84
CA PRO A 121 13.14 6.48 14.68
C PRO A 121 12.97 5.10 14.04
N VAL A 122 12.39 4.13 14.77
CA VAL A 122 12.15 2.79 14.23
C VAL A 122 10.96 2.82 13.25
N SER A 123 9.91 3.58 13.56
CA SER A 123 8.82 3.81 12.61
C SER A 123 9.27 4.64 11.41
N GLU A 124 10.15 5.64 11.61
CA GLU A 124 10.73 6.40 10.50
C GLU A 124 11.48 5.50 9.51
N ASP A 125 12.40 4.66 10.01
CA ASP A 125 13.16 3.70 9.19
C ASP A 125 12.23 2.72 8.46
N PHE A 126 11.23 2.19 9.16
CA PHE A 126 10.23 1.30 8.57
C PHE A 126 9.50 1.96 7.39
N PHE A 127 9.05 3.22 7.55
CA PHE A 127 8.36 3.94 6.48
C PHE A 127 9.29 4.26 5.31
N ILE A 128 10.55 4.63 5.57
CA ILE A 128 11.58 4.86 4.54
C ILE A 128 11.81 3.61 3.69
N GLY A 129 11.88 2.43 4.34
CA GLY A 129 12.04 1.15 3.63
C GLY A 129 10.88 0.88 2.65
N ILE A 130 9.65 1.15 3.07
CA ILE A 130 8.47 0.98 2.21
C ILE A 130 8.44 2.02 1.08
N ILE A 131 8.77 3.27 1.37
CA ILE A 131 8.88 4.32 0.34
C ILE A 131 9.90 3.92 -0.73
N THR A 132 11.06 3.42 -0.32
CA THR A 132 12.12 2.98 -1.23
C THR A 132 11.60 1.88 -2.17
N TYR A 133 10.89 0.89 -1.62
CA TYR A 133 10.25 -0.16 -2.42
C TYR A 133 9.26 0.44 -3.43
N PHE A 134 8.32 1.27 -2.98
CA PHE A 134 7.31 1.82 -3.88
C PHE A 134 7.85 2.77 -4.94
N GLU A 135 8.85 3.60 -4.63
CA GLU A 135 9.48 4.48 -5.63
C GLU A 135 10.17 3.66 -6.73
N ASP A 136 10.84 2.55 -6.38
CA ASP A 136 11.40 1.61 -7.34
C ASP A 136 10.31 0.94 -8.20
N ARG A 137 9.23 0.44 -7.59
CA ARG A 137 8.11 -0.17 -8.33
C ARG A 137 7.39 0.81 -9.25
N ILE A 138 7.22 2.06 -8.82
CA ILE A 138 6.66 3.14 -9.65
C ILE A 138 7.53 3.35 -10.89
N TRP A 139 8.86 3.38 -10.75
CA TRP A 139 9.77 3.50 -11.89
C TRP A 139 9.66 2.30 -12.84
N GLN A 140 9.66 1.08 -12.31
CA GLN A 140 9.55 -0.14 -13.13
C GLN A 140 8.23 -0.18 -13.91
N PHE A 141 7.10 0.13 -13.27
CA PHE A 141 5.80 0.11 -13.95
C PHE A 141 5.63 1.26 -14.95
N LYS A 142 6.15 2.47 -14.67
CA LYS A 142 6.19 3.55 -15.66
C LYS A 142 7.03 3.16 -16.88
N SER A 143 8.21 2.58 -16.65
CA SER A 143 9.10 2.09 -17.71
C SER A 143 8.42 1.01 -18.56
N PHE A 144 7.70 0.09 -17.93
CA PHE A 144 6.90 -0.94 -18.63
C PHE A 144 5.82 -0.32 -19.53
N LEU A 145 5.21 0.80 -19.10
CA LEU A 145 4.25 1.57 -19.90
C LEU A 145 4.90 2.51 -20.93
N GLY A 146 6.23 2.57 -21.00
CA GLY A 146 6.95 3.48 -21.90
C GLY A 146 6.83 4.96 -21.53
N LYS A 147 6.70 5.27 -20.23
CA LYS A 147 6.57 6.63 -19.68
C LYS A 147 7.78 7.05 -18.86
#